data_AF-A0A8I2YRX1-F1
#
_entry.id   AF-A0A8I2YRX1-F1
#
_cell.length_a   1.000
_cell.length_b   1.000
_cell.length_c   1.000
_cell.angle_alpha   90.00
_cell.angle_beta   90.00
_cell.angle_gamma   90.00
#
_symmetry.space_group_name_H-M   'P 1'
#
loop_
_entity.id
_entity.type
_entity.pdbx_description
1 polymer ?
#
loop_
_entity_poly.entity_id
_entity_poly.type
_entity_poly.pdbx_seq_one_letter_code
_entity_poly.pdbx_strand_id
1 'polypeptide(L)' 'MYHKIGRDIKIAINLYERDRLSLANILNCLEISERTFWCICKLWTETGDVVCHNPGRNSGRVGGRLGARSKPHSESAA' A
#
# COMPACT_ATOMS: atom_id res chain seq x y z
N MET A 1 -3.19 15.41 12.50
CA MET A 1 -3.56 15.47 11.08
C MET A 1 -3.04 14.23 10.38
N TYR A 2 -3.84 13.53 9.60
CA TYR A 2 -3.40 12.36 8.84
C TYR A 2 -3.10 12.80 7.40
N HIS A 3 -1.84 12.74 6.98
CA HIS A 3 -1.45 13.02 5.60
C HIS A 3 -1.69 11.77 4.75
N LYS A 4 -2.68 11.84 3.86
CA LYS A 4 -2.90 10.77 2.88
C LYS A 4 -1.78 10.81 1.86
N ILE A 5 -1.03 9.72 1.75
CA ILE A 5 -0.06 9.54 0.68
C ILE A 5 -0.82 9.46 -0.64
N GLY A 6 -0.47 10.34 -1.58
CA GLY A 6 -1.08 10.40 -2.90
C GLY A 6 -0.88 9.11 -3.69
N ARG A 7 -1.81 8.80 -4.60
CA ARG A 7 -1.74 7.59 -5.42
C ARG A 7 -0.45 7.52 -6.25
N ASP A 8 0.00 8.66 -6.77
CA ASP A 8 1.18 8.76 -7.63
C ASP A 8 2.46 8.38 -6.88
N ILE A 9 2.54 8.75 -5.60
CA ILE A 9 3.63 8.37 -4.70
C ILE A 9 3.63 6.85 -4.47
N LYS A 10 2.46 6.23 -4.29
CA LYS A 10 2.35 4.77 -4.13
C LYS A 10 2.82 4.04 -5.38
N ILE A 11 2.48 4.56 -6.56
CA ILE A 11 2.94 4.01 -7.84
C ILE A 11 4.46 4.14 -7.95
N ALA A 12 5.02 5.31 -7.63
CA ALA A 12 6.45 5.55 -7.66
C ALA A 12 7.26 4.62 -6.73
N ILE A 13 6.79 4.42 -5.49
CA ILE A 13 7.43 3.48 -4.54
C ILE A 13 7.39 2.06 -5.13
N ASN A 14 6.25 1.62 -5.66
CA ASN A 14 6.12 0.28 -6.24
C ASN A 14 6.98 0.10 -7.52
N LEU A 15 7.21 1.16 -8.28
CA LEU A 15 8.12 1.14 -9.44
C LEU A 15 9.59 1.03 -8.99
N TYR A 16 9.96 1.73 -7.92
CA TYR A 16 11.28 1.64 -7.29
C TYR A 16 11.53 0.24 -6.70
N GLU A 17 10.62 -0.28 -5.89
CA GLU A 17 10.76 -1.60 -5.24
C GLU A 17 10.85 -2.76 -6.24
N ARG A 18 10.22 -2.63 -7.41
CA ARG A 18 10.25 -3.64 -8.48
C ARG A 18 11.38 -3.43 -9.47
N ASP A 19 12.27 -2.47 -9.24
CA ASP A 19 13.37 -2.08 -10.11
C ASP A 19 12.90 -1.81 -11.56
N ARG A 20 11.68 -1.28 -11.72
CA ARG A 20 11.07 -1.02 -13.03
C ARG A 20 11.43 0.35 -13.59
N LEU A 21 11.78 1.28 -12.72
CA LEU A 21 12.16 2.63 -13.08
C LEU A 21 13.31 3.09 -12.18
N SER A 22 14.31 3.75 -12.76
CA SER A 22 15.43 4.30 -11.99
C SER A 22 14.97 5.41 -11.05
N LEU A 23 15.63 5.55 -9.92
CA LEU A 23 15.35 6.61 -8.94
C LEU A 23 15.34 8.00 -9.60
N ALA A 24 16.32 8.29 -10.46
CA ALA A 24 16.40 9.57 -11.17
C ALA A 24 15.14 9.87 -12.02
N ASN A 25 14.62 8.87 -12.73
CA ASN A 25 13.41 9.03 -13.53
C ASN A 25 12.18 9.25 -12.64
N ILE A 26 12.11 8.54 -11.50
CA ILE A 26 11.03 8.71 -10.53
C ILE A 26 11.02 10.12 -9.94
N LEU A 27 12.20 10.63 -9.55
CA LEU A 27 12.35 11.98 -9.02
C LEU A 27 11.96 13.04 -10.05
N ASN A 28 12.35 12.84 -11.31
CA ASN A 28 11.99 13.74 -12.40
C ASN A 28 10.49 13.71 -12.71
N CYS A 29 9.85 12.55 -12.69
CA CYS A 29 8.40 12.42 -12.94
C CYS A 29 7.54 13.02 -11.82
N LEU A 30 8.00 12.97 -10.57
CA LEU A 30 7.30 13.52 -9.42
C LEU A 30 7.71 14.97 -9.11
N GLU A 31 8.72 15.50 -9.79
CA GLU A 31 9.31 16.82 -9.55
C GLU A 31 9.72 17.02 -8.08
N ILE A 32 10.22 15.95 -7.43
CA ILE A 32 10.63 15.96 -6.03
C ILE A 32 12.13 15.75 -5.87
N SER A 33 12.67 16.28 -4.78
CA SER A 33 14.05 16.01 -4.38
C SER A 33 14.22 14.57 -3.88
N GLU A 34 15.42 14.03 -4.04
CA GLU A 34 15.78 12.71 -3.50
C GLU A 34 15.54 12.62 -1.98
N ARG A 35 15.85 13.71 -1.25
CA ARG A 35 15.59 13.80 0.19
C ARG A 35 14.10 13.64 0.51
N THR A 36 13.24 14.29 -0.27
CA THR A 36 11.78 14.17 -0.13
C THR A 36 11.33 12.73 -0.38
N PHE A 37 11.88 12.07 -1.40
CA PHE A 37 11.58 10.68 -1.71
C PHE A 37 11.97 9.74 -0.56
N TRP A 38 13.16 9.89 0.04
CA TRP A 38 13.55 9.09 1.20
C TRP A 38 12.67 9.35 2.42
N CYS A 39 12.28 10.60 2.68
CA CYS A 39 11.32 10.91 3.75
C CYS A 39 9.98 10.22 3.53
N ILE A 40 9.50 10.20 2.28
CA ILE A 40 8.27 9.51 1.88
C ILE A 40 8.40 7.99 2.08
N CYS A 41 9.50 7.38 1.63
CA CYS A 41 9.76 5.96 1.83
C CYS A 41 9.79 5.60 3.31
N LYS A 42 10.47 6.42 4.13
CA LYS A 42 10.48 6.23 5.58
C LYS A 42 9.08 6.27 6.18
N LEU A 43 8.28 7.27 5.81
CA LEU A 43 6.90 7.40 6.28
C LEU A 43 6.03 6.21 5.83
N TRP A 44 6.23 5.72 4.60
CA TRP A 44 5.54 4.56 4.05
C TRP A 44 5.88 3.28 4.83
N THR A 45 7.15 3.06 5.18
CA THR A 45 7.57 1.93 6.02
C THR A 45 7.03 2.03 7.43
N GLU A 46 7.04 3.21 8.04
CA GLU A 46 6.60 3.42 9.43
C GLU A 46 5.06 3.33 9.58
N THR A 47 4.31 3.79 8.58
CA THR A 47 2.84 3.91 8.68
C THR A 47 2.10 2.79 7.95
N GLY A 48 2.74 2.13 6.98
CA GLY A 48 2.11 1.17 6.08
C GLY A 48 1.08 1.79 5.14
N ASP A 49 0.36 0.95 4.39
CA ASP A 49 -0.73 1.41 3.53
C ASP A 49 -1.96 1.80 4.37
N VAL A 50 -2.01 3.06 4.81
CA VAL A 50 -3.19 3.63 5.47
C VAL A 50 -4.27 3.89 4.41
N VAL A 51 -4.93 2.82 3.96
CA VAL A 51 -6.22 2.94 3.28
C VAL A 51 -7.22 3.38 4.35
N CYS A 52 -7.53 4.67 4.41
CA CYS A 52 -8.70 5.14 5.15
C CYS A 52 -9.94 4.52 4.51
N HIS A 53 -10.32 3.32 4.93
CA HIS A 53 -11.66 2.81 4.74
C HIS A 53 -12.57 3.79 5.47
N ASN A 54 -13.28 4.63 4.72
CA ASN A 54 -14.34 5.44 5.29
C ASN A 54 -15.49 4.47 5.60
N PRO A 55 -15.80 4.13 6.86
CA PRO A 55 -16.89 3.19 7.15
C PRO A 55 -18.27 3.82 6.94
N GLY A 56 -18.38 5.05 6.43
CA GLY A 56 -19.62 5.80 6.31
C GLY A 56 -20.30 5.84 4.94
N ARG A 57 -19.87 5.06 3.92
CA ARG A 57 -20.54 5.07 2.60
C ARG A 57 -21.04 3.69 2.20
N ASN A 58 -22.13 3.27 2.85
CA ASN A 58 -23.04 2.27 2.29
C ASN A 58 -23.53 2.74 0.92
N SER A 59 -23.14 2.04 -0.14
CA SER A 59 -23.91 1.95 -1.38
C SER A 59 -23.55 0.67 -2.13
N GLY A 60 -24.45 -0.32 -2.06
CA GLY A 60 -24.74 -1.19 -3.21
C GLY A 60 -23.95 -2.49 -3.35
N ARG A 61 -24.53 -3.57 -2.80
CA ARG A 61 -24.51 -4.97 -3.27
C ARG A 61 -23.71 -5.30 -4.55
N VAL A 62 -22.62 -6.07 -4.39
CA VAL A 62 -22.26 -7.25 -5.20
C VAL A 62 -21.27 -8.05 -4.34
N GLY A 63 -21.59 -9.23 -3.80
CA GLY A 63 -21.87 -10.45 -4.56
C GLY A 63 -20.55 -11.03 -5.08
N GLY A 64 -19.82 -11.81 -4.26
CA GLY A 64 -18.59 -12.46 -4.71
C GLY A 64 -17.92 -13.33 -3.64
N ARG A 65 -18.33 -14.59 -3.56
CA ARG A 65 -17.63 -15.65 -2.81
C ARG A 65 -16.21 -15.83 -3.35
N LEU A 66 -15.21 -15.65 -2.51
CA LEU A 66 -13.87 -16.25 -2.61
C LEU A 66 -13.43 -16.42 -1.16
N GLY A 67 -13.18 -17.59 -0.59
CA GLY A 67 -12.84 -18.90 -1.10
C GLY A 67 -12.10 -19.51 0.07
N ALA A 68 -12.60 -20.63 0.59
CA ALA A 68 -12.08 -21.28 1.78
C ALA A 68 -10.56 -21.51 1.65
N ARG A 69 -9.78 -20.94 2.56
CA ARG A 69 -8.40 -21.36 2.77
C ARG A 69 -8.37 -22.25 4.01
N SER A 70 -8.41 -23.54 3.73
CA SER A 70 -8.16 -24.62 4.67
C SER A 70 -6.88 -24.37 5.47
N LYS A 71 -6.95 -24.51 6.79
CA LYS A 71 -5.81 -24.87 7.63
C LYS A 71 -6.12 -26.24 8.23
N PRO A 72 -5.35 -27.30 7.92
CA PRO A 72 -5.34 -28.49 8.75
C PRO A 72 -4.37 -28.30 9.93
N HIS A 73 -4.40 -29.27 10.85
CA HIS A 73 -3.47 -29.55 11.96
C HIS A 73 -3.97 -29.08 13.36
N SER A 74 -4.73 -29.92 14.10
CA SER A 74 -4.34 -31.03 15.01
C SER A 74 -3.95 -30.56 16.42
N GLU A 75 -4.72 -30.98 17.44
CA GLU A 75 -4.28 -31.46 18.79
C GLU A 75 -5.55 -31.83 19.60
N SER A 76 -5.96 -33.10 19.60
CA SER A 76 -5.74 -34.12 20.63
C SER A 76 -6.41 -33.83 21.98
N ALA A 77 -7.56 -34.47 22.20
CA ALA A 77 -8.20 -34.60 23.50
C ALA A 77 -7.76 -35.91 24.16
N ALA A 78 -7.14 -35.81 25.34
CA ALA A 78 -7.24 -36.71 26.49
C ALA A 78 -6.18 -36.33 27.52
#